data_AF-B6GAJ1-F1
#
_entry.id   AF-B6GAJ1-F1
#
_cell.length_a   1.000
_cell.length_b   1.000
_cell.length_c   1.000
_cell.angle_alpha   90.00
_cell.angle_beta   90.00
_cell.angle_gamma   90.00
#
_symmetry.space_group_name_H-M   'P 1'
#
loop_
_entity.id
_entity.type
_entity.pdbx_description
1 polymer ?
#
loop_
_entity_poly.entity_id
_entity_poly.type
_entity_poly.pdbx_seq_one_letter_code
_entity_poly.pdbx_strand_id
1 'polypeptide(L)'
;MPENFLWQLVLQLAMLCITGVASWLGGKISGSKEERERRESQQQEERDLNRRIFRLLLRYRLQDLHEHYVLGGRPCPVEVKQGIQEVYELYHSLGGNGQGTHMYKELMELHVA
;
A
#
# COMPACT_ATOMS: atom_id res chain seq x y z
N MET A 1 61.16 27.93 20.78
CA MET A 1 60.13 28.37 19.81
C MET A 1 59.55 27.26 18.93
N PRO A 2 60.26 26.19 18.48
CA PRO A 2 59.68 25.19 17.55
C PRO A 2 58.88 24.05 18.21
N GLU A 3 59.14 23.73 19.48
CA GLU A 3 58.49 22.63 20.23
C GLU A 3 56.95 22.77 20.29
N ASN A 4 56.45 23.97 20.59
CA ASN A 4 55.01 24.24 20.67
C ASN A 4 54.34 24.19 19.28
N PHE A 5 55.09 24.53 18.22
CA PHE A 5 54.60 24.51 16.85
C PHE A 5 54.39 23.08 16.35
N LEU A 6 55.33 22.18 16.66
CA LEU A 6 55.20 20.76 16.36
C LEU A 6 54.01 20.13 17.08
N TRP A 7 53.80 20.46 18.36
CA TRP A 7 52.63 19.95 19.09
C TRP A 7 51.30 20.48 18.55
N GLN A 8 51.23 21.75 18.17
CA GLN A 8 50.05 22.32 17.53
C GLN A 8 49.73 21.66 16.18
N LEU A 9 50.76 21.36 15.37
CA LEU A 9 50.61 20.62 14.12
C LEU A 9 50.05 19.21 14.33
N VAL A 10 50.55 18.49 15.34
CA VAL A 10 50.05 17.16 15.68
C VAL A 10 48.59 17.19 16.13
N LEU A 11 48.21 18.19 16.93
CA LEU A 11 46.81 18.38 17.37
C LEU A 11 45.87 18.71 16.21
N GLN A 12 46.29 19.54 15.26
CA GLN A 12 45.50 19.87 14.07
C GLN A 12 45.31 18.66 13.15
N LEU A 13 46.35 17.85 12.96
CA LEU A 13 46.26 16.60 12.18
C LEU A 13 45.33 15.59 12.86
N ALA A 14 45.38 15.46 14.19
CA ALA A 14 44.47 14.59 14.93
C ALA A 14 42.99 14.99 14.76
N MET A 15 42.69 16.30 14.78
CA MET A 15 41.32 16.81 14.58
C MET A 15 40.79 16.51 13.17
N LEU A 16 41.63 16.67 12.14
CA LEU A 16 41.25 16.33 10.75
C LEU A 16 40.97 14.83 10.57
N CYS A 17 41.71 13.97 11.26
CA CYS A 17 41.43 12.53 11.25
C CYS A 17 40.08 12.20 11.90
N ILE A 18 39.76 12.85 13.03
CA ILE A 18 38.49 12.63 13.75
C ILE A 18 37.29 13.07 12.92
N THR A 19 37.34 14.25 12.29
CA THR A 19 36.24 14.76 11.45
C THR A 19 36.05 13.92 10.18
N GLY A 20 37.14 13.40 9.60
CA GLY A 20 37.09 12.48 8.46
C GLY A 20 36.40 11.15 8.82
N VAL A 21 36.74 10.56 9.96
CA VAL A 21 36.12 9.30 10.43
C VAL A 21 34.65 9.50 10.78
N ALA A 22 34.30 10.62 11.43
CA ALA A 22 32.90 10.95 11.71
C ALA A 22 32.06 11.12 10.43
N SER A 23 32.62 11.75 9.41
CA SER A 23 31.97 11.90 8.09
C SER A 23 31.81 10.56 7.37
N TRP A 24 32.83 9.68 7.44
CA TRP A 24 32.77 8.33 6.85
C TRP A 24 31.73 7.44 7.54
N LEU A 25 31.64 7.47 8.87
CA LEU A 25 30.61 6.76 9.64
C LEU A 25 29.22 7.34 9.40
N GLY A 26 29.09 8.67 9.32
CA GLY A 26 27.84 9.37 9.01
C GLY A 26 27.29 9.04 7.62
N GLY A 27 28.17 8.98 6.60
CA GLY A 27 27.79 8.61 5.22
C GLY A 27 27.23 7.19 5.09
N LYS A 28 27.71 6.25 5.92
CA LYS A 28 27.15 4.90 6.00
C LYS A 28 25.74 4.87 6.61
N ILE A 29 25.40 5.85 7.47
CA ILE A 29 24.08 5.98 8.09
C ILE A 29 23.09 6.72 7.15
N SER A 30 23.56 7.67 6.34
CA SER A 30 22.70 8.42 5.40
C SER A 30 22.21 7.59 4.23
N GLY A 31 22.98 6.59 3.75
CA GLY A 31 22.53 5.65 2.72
C GLY A 31 21.29 4.84 3.13
N SER A 32 21.10 4.61 4.45
CA SER A 32 19.89 3.93 4.95
C SER A 32 18.62 4.76 4.81
N LYS A 33 18.68 6.10 4.75
CA LYS A 33 17.48 6.94 4.65
C LYS A 33 16.88 6.89 3.25
N GLU A 34 17.71 7.08 2.22
CA GLU A 34 17.26 6.97 0.82
C GLU A 34 16.73 5.56 0.50
N GLU A 35 17.38 4.51 1.03
CA GLU A 35 16.85 3.15 0.88
C GLU A 35 15.50 2.95 1.57
N ARG A 36 15.27 3.56 2.73
CA ARG A 36 13.97 3.49 3.42
C ARG A 36 12.90 4.21 2.62
N GLU A 37 13.18 5.41 2.14
CA GLU A 37 12.25 6.18 1.30
C GLU A 37 11.88 5.44 0.02
N ARG A 38 12.87 4.82 -0.66
CA ARG A 38 12.61 3.98 -1.84
C ARG A 38 11.77 2.74 -1.50
N ARG A 39 12.04 2.08 -0.38
CA ARG A 39 11.24 0.93 0.06
C ARG A 39 9.82 1.35 0.40
N GLU A 40 9.63 2.50 1.04
CA GLU A 40 8.32 3.05 1.37
C GLU A 40 7.54 3.43 0.10
N SER A 41 8.20 4.08 -0.88
CA SER A 41 7.56 4.42 -2.16
C SER A 41 7.16 3.16 -2.94
N GLN A 42 8.05 2.15 -3.01
CA GLN A 42 7.75 0.87 -3.65
C GLN A 42 6.61 0.14 -2.94
N GLN A 43 6.62 0.09 -1.61
CA GLN A 43 5.53 -0.51 -0.84
C GLN A 43 4.21 0.23 -1.06
N GLN A 44 4.24 1.55 -1.18
CA GLN A 44 3.05 2.35 -1.45
C GLN A 44 2.50 2.06 -2.85
N GLU A 45 3.37 2.02 -3.86
CA GLU A 45 3.00 1.66 -5.24
C GLU A 45 2.41 0.25 -5.33
N GLU A 46 3.02 -0.73 -4.66
CA GLU A 46 2.50 -2.10 -4.59
C GLU A 46 1.14 -2.17 -3.88
N ARG A 47 0.97 -1.42 -2.79
CA ARG A 47 -0.32 -1.33 -2.07
C ARG A 47 -1.39 -0.71 -2.95
N ASP A 48 -1.07 0.35 -3.68
CA ASP A 48 -2.00 1.02 -4.57
C ASP A 48 -2.37 0.15 -5.77
N LEU A 49 -1.42 -0.58 -6.33
CA LEU A 49 -1.65 -1.58 -7.36
C LEU A 49 -2.58 -2.70 -6.85
N ASN A 50 -2.27 -3.28 -5.69
CA ASN A 50 -3.08 -4.32 -5.08
C ASN A 50 -4.51 -3.84 -4.79
N ARG A 51 -4.68 -2.61 -4.28
CA ARG A 51 -6.00 -2.00 -4.09
C ARG A 51 -6.78 -1.87 -5.40
N ARG A 52 -6.13 -1.54 -6.52
CA ARG A 52 -6.78 -1.48 -7.84
C ARG A 52 -7.17 -2.88 -8.33
N ILE A 53 -6.28 -3.85 -8.20
CA ILE A 53 -6.51 -5.24 -8.61
C ILE A 53 -7.69 -5.83 -7.83
N PHE A 54 -7.68 -5.74 -6.49
CA PHE A 54 -8.76 -6.29 -5.68
C PHE A 54 -10.10 -5.63 -5.96
N ARG A 55 -10.13 -4.30 -6.13
CA ARG A 55 -11.35 -3.60 -6.51
C ARG A 55 -11.91 -4.11 -7.85
N LEU A 56 -11.04 -4.36 -8.82
CA LEU A 56 -11.44 -4.88 -10.12
C LEU A 56 -12.01 -6.30 -10.00
N LEU A 57 -11.33 -7.18 -9.27
CA LEU A 57 -11.77 -8.56 -9.02
C LEU A 57 -13.12 -8.61 -8.30
N LEU A 58 -13.30 -7.81 -7.25
CA LEU A 58 -14.57 -7.75 -6.51
C LEU A 58 -15.70 -7.19 -7.38
N ARG A 59 -15.43 -6.24 -8.27
CA ARG A 59 -16.41 -5.76 -9.25
C ARG A 59 -16.85 -6.88 -10.20
N TYR A 60 -15.90 -7.63 -10.74
CA TYR A 60 -16.23 -8.79 -11.59
C TYR A 60 -17.00 -9.84 -10.81
N ARG A 61 -16.68 -10.07 -9.54
CA ARG A 61 -17.46 -10.97 -8.70
C ARG A 61 -18.91 -10.52 -8.54
N LEU A 62 -19.16 -9.23 -8.33
CA LEU A 62 -20.52 -8.68 -8.31
C LEU A 62 -21.22 -8.86 -9.66
N GLN A 63 -20.50 -8.67 -10.77
CA GLN A 63 -21.03 -8.90 -12.11
C GLN A 63 -21.41 -10.38 -12.32
N ASP A 64 -20.55 -11.32 -11.96
CA ASP A 64 -20.84 -12.76 -12.08
C ASP A 64 -22.08 -13.16 -11.25
N LEU A 65 -22.20 -12.62 -10.04
CA LEU A 65 -23.36 -12.86 -9.17
C LEU A 65 -24.63 -12.25 -9.77
N HIS A 66 -24.54 -11.04 -10.31
CA HIS A 66 -25.63 -10.35 -10.99
C HIS A 66 -26.10 -11.11 -12.23
N GLU A 67 -25.18 -11.55 -13.08
CA GLU A 67 -25.47 -12.41 -14.23
C GLU A 67 -26.13 -13.73 -13.78
N HIS A 68 -25.65 -14.32 -12.69
CA HIS A 68 -26.17 -15.58 -12.19
C HIS A 68 -27.60 -15.46 -11.64
N TYR A 69 -27.85 -14.53 -10.71
CA TYR A 69 -29.13 -14.48 -9.99
C TYR A 69 -30.14 -13.57 -10.66
N VAL A 70 -29.72 -12.37 -11.10
CA VAL A 70 -30.64 -11.38 -11.69
C VAL A 70 -30.95 -11.75 -13.13
N LEU A 71 -29.94 -11.83 -13.99
CA LEU A 71 -30.15 -12.13 -15.41
C LEU A 71 -30.54 -13.61 -15.63
N GLY A 72 -30.04 -14.51 -14.79
CA GLY A 72 -30.42 -15.91 -14.79
C GLY A 72 -31.79 -16.22 -14.18
N GLY A 73 -32.49 -15.23 -13.62
CA GLY A 73 -33.83 -15.38 -13.03
C GLY A 73 -33.89 -16.37 -11.86
N ARG A 74 -32.80 -16.52 -11.11
CA ARG A 74 -32.70 -17.47 -9.99
C ARG A 74 -32.95 -16.78 -8.66
N PRO A 75 -33.71 -17.40 -7.75
CA PRO A 75 -33.84 -16.86 -6.40
C PRO A 75 -32.49 -16.88 -5.69
N CYS A 76 -32.28 -15.90 -4.80
CA CYS A 76 -31.02 -15.74 -4.08
C CYS A 76 -31.22 -16.10 -2.60
N PRO A 77 -30.63 -17.21 -2.12
CA PRO A 77 -30.71 -17.60 -0.70
C PRO A 77 -30.10 -16.54 0.23
N VAL A 78 -30.57 -16.49 1.49
CA VAL A 78 -30.11 -15.50 2.48
C VAL A 78 -28.61 -15.57 2.71
N GLU A 79 -28.06 -16.78 2.76
CA GLU A 79 -26.64 -17.03 2.99
C GLU A 79 -25.79 -16.44 1.86
N VAL A 80 -26.29 -16.50 0.62
CA VAL A 80 -25.62 -15.91 -0.54
C VAL A 80 -25.70 -14.39 -0.50
N LYS A 81 -26.82 -13.82 -0.05
CA LYS A 81 -26.96 -12.37 0.13
C LYS A 81 -25.97 -11.79 1.14
N GLN A 82 -25.67 -12.52 2.22
CA GLN A 82 -24.64 -12.11 3.17
C GLN A 82 -23.26 -12.02 2.51
N GLY A 83 -22.90 -13.02 1.69
CA GLY A 83 -21.65 -12.98 0.92
C GLY A 83 -21.63 -11.87 -0.14
N ILE A 84 -22.76 -11.59 -0.80
CA ILE A 84 -22.89 -10.46 -1.73
C ILE A 84 -22.65 -9.13 -1.00
N GLN A 85 -23.21 -8.97 0.21
CA GLN A 85 -23.01 -7.78 1.04
C GLN A 85 -21.53 -7.58 1.38
N GLU A 86 -20.85 -8.62 1.85
CA GLU A 86 -19.42 -8.54 2.19
C GLU A 86 -18.55 -8.17 0.97
N VAL A 87 -18.81 -8.80 -0.19
CA VAL A 87 -18.14 -8.46 -1.45
C VAL A 87 -18.36 -6.99 -1.81
N TYR A 88 -19.59 -6.50 -1.68
CA TYR A 88 -19.93 -5.11 -1.98
C TYR A 88 -19.27 -4.14 -1.01
N GLU A 89 -19.28 -4.40 0.30
CA GLU A 89 -18.64 -3.55 1.30
C GLU A 89 -17.13 -3.42 1.05
N LEU A 90 -16.44 -4.53 0.80
CA LEU A 90 -15.02 -4.53 0.46
C LEU A 90 -14.75 -3.77 -0.85
N TYR A 91 -15.55 -4.03 -1.88
CA TYR A 91 -15.46 -3.31 -3.16
C TYR A 91 -15.64 -1.80 -2.98
N HIS A 92 -16.67 -1.39 -2.22
CA HIS A 92 -16.99 0.01 -1.99
C HIS A 92 -15.90 0.70 -1.16
N SER A 93 -15.36 0.03 -0.13
CA SER A 93 -14.26 0.53 0.70
C SER A 93 -12.98 0.83 -0.10
N LEU A 94 -12.77 0.10 -1.21
CA LEU A 94 -11.65 0.32 -2.11
C LEU A 94 -11.89 1.47 -3.08
N GLY A 95 -13.05 2.12 -3.07
CA GLY A 95 -13.44 3.20 -3.99
C GLY A 95 -14.26 2.67 -5.17
N GLY A 96 -15.30 1.88 -4.87
CA GLY A 96 -16.24 1.36 -5.85
C GLY A 96 -16.97 2.45 -6.64
N ASN A 97 -17.63 2.06 -7.74
CA ASN A 97 -18.33 2.97 -8.64
C ASN A 97 -19.87 2.75 -8.62
N GLY A 98 -20.59 3.62 -9.34
CA GLY A 98 -22.05 3.55 -9.42
C GLY A 98 -22.59 2.26 -10.07
N GLN A 99 -21.85 1.67 -11.03
CA GLN A 99 -22.25 0.43 -11.70
C GLN A 99 -22.24 -0.76 -10.73
N GLY A 100 -21.16 -0.95 -9.96
CA GLY A 100 -21.10 -2.02 -8.95
C GLY A 100 -22.17 -1.87 -7.86
N THR A 101 -22.45 -0.62 -7.48
CA THR A 101 -23.52 -0.30 -6.53
C THR A 101 -24.91 -0.64 -7.08
N HIS A 102 -25.15 -0.42 -8.37
CA HIS A 102 -26.40 -0.76 -9.03
C HIS A 102 -26.61 -2.28 -9.05
N MET A 103 -25.60 -3.05 -9.47
CA MET A 103 -25.65 -4.51 -9.48
C MET A 103 -25.93 -5.09 -8.09
N TYR A 104 -25.28 -4.54 -7.06
CA TYR A 104 -25.52 -4.94 -5.68
C TYR A 104 -26.98 -4.70 -5.24
N LYS A 105 -27.57 -3.53 -5.57
CA LYS A 105 -28.96 -3.23 -5.22
C LYS A 105 -29.93 -4.22 -5.85
N GLU A 106 -29.79 -4.47 -7.16
CA GLU A 106 -30.61 -5.44 -7.87
C GLU A 106 -30.51 -6.85 -7.24
N LEU A 107 -29.31 -7.28 -6.86
CA LEU A 107 -29.09 -8.56 -6.18
C LEU A 107 -29.82 -8.62 -4.82
N MET A 108 -29.85 -7.52 -4.08
CA MET A 108 -30.50 -7.47 -2.77
C MET A 108 -32.02 -7.37 -2.86
N GLU A 109 -32.56 -6.83 -3.95
CA GLU A 109 -34.00 -6.75 -4.22
C GLU A 109 -34.61 -8.09 -4.65
N LEU A 110 -33.80 -9.08 -5.08
CA LEU A 110 -34.30 -10.40 -5.45
C LEU A 110 -35.05 -11.08 -4.31
N HIS A 111 -36.13 -11.79 -4.64
CA HIS A 111 -36.81 -12.63 -3.65
C HIS A 111 -35.88 -13.75 -3.17
N VAL A 112 -35.94 -13.99 -1.87
CA VAL A 112 -35.27 -15.12 -1.23
C VAL A 112 -36.13 -16.36 -1.45
N ALA A 113 -35.52 -17.47 -1.86
CA ALA A 113 -36.19 -18.79 -1.93
C ALA A 113 -36.31 -19.43 -0.55
#